data_AF-A0A419WTP5-F1
#
_entry.id   AF-A0A419WTP5-F1
#
_cell.length_a   1.000
_cell.length_b   1.000
_cell.length_c   1.000
_cell.angle_alpha   90.00
_cell.angle_beta   90.00
_cell.angle_gamma   90.00
#
_symmetry.space_group_name_H-M   'P 1'
#
loop_
_entity.id
_entity.type
_entity.pdbx_description
1 polymer ?
#
loop_
_entity_poly.entity_id
_entity_poly.type
_entity_poly.pdbx_seq_one_letter_code
_entity_poly.pdbx_strand_id
1 'polypeptide(L)'
;MIRSIKQAFDIIDSKVTGIPYEAIDYLRHHETCDELNEKLVYALKNAYSGKAYYSEKHRIMLPAPLWYAVVAEKHLSEELFEPLLEMFTTEEDWDVMNEQAVYLVGLLAKAFPGAFLEKVLFFIEENIRKENKTPYIFCFEALYYAQDNHFERIHAMLDKENFHWVDHYVRVLGDLMRQDTLEKFKEILPKFEGKHTAIELQYYIDVMEGKITDFQKGVAFCEMRDPDWKNHYQHMEQMFATSQSPIQQEVKVNRNDACPCGSGKKYKNCCLQKLS
;
A
#
# COMPACT_ATOMS: atom_id res chain seq x y z
N MET A 1 20.52 -19.01 -15.80
CA MET A 1 19.33 -19.20 -16.64
C MET A 1 18.30 -20.01 -15.88
N ILE A 2 17.19 -19.38 -15.53
CA ILE A 2 16.06 -19.99 -14.83
C ILE A 2 15.25 -20.80 -15.84
N ARG A 3 14.82 -22.01 -15.46
CA ARG A 3 14.18 -22.99 -16.36
C ARG A 3 12.77 -23.39 -15.96
N SER A 4 12.30 -22.97 -14.78
CA SER A 4 10.94 -23.26 -14.31
C SER A 4 10.46 -22.19 -13.32
N ILE A 5 9.14 -22.05 -13.19
CA ILE A 5 8.49 -21.19 -12.19
C ILE A 5 8.89 -21.58 -10.77
N LYS A 6 8.99 -22.88 -10.47
CA LYS A 6 9.46 -23.37 -9.17
C LYS A 6 10.87 -22.89 -8.84
N GLN A 7 11.79 -22.92 -9.82
CA GLN A 7 13.14 -22.41 -9.61
C GLN A 7 13.14 -20.89 -9.36
N ALA A 8 12.27 -20.14 -10.05
CA ALA A 8 12.12 -18.71 -9.80
C ALA A 8 11.56 -18.42 -8.40
N PHE A 9 10.55 -19.18 -7.95
CA PHE A 9 10.01 -19.08 -6.59
C PHE A 9 11.07 -19.38 -5.54
N ASP A 10 11.82 -20.48 -5.70
CA ASP A 10 12.90 -20.84 -4.77
C ASP A 10 13.94 -19.70 -4.67
N ILE A 11 14.26 -19.02 -5.78
CA ILE A 11 15.19 -17.88 -5.79
C ILE A 11 14.59 -16.67 -5.04
N ILE A 12 13.33 -16.32 -5.29
CA ILE A 12 12.68 -15.16 -4.64
C ILE A 12 12.48 -15.44 -3.14
N ASP A 13 11.95 -16.61 -2.79
CA ASP A 13 11.64 -16.99 -1.41
C ASP A 13 12.89 -17.13 -0.52
N SER A 14 14.05 -17.45 -1.10
CA SER A 14 15.31 -17.58 -0.35
C SER A 14 16.19 -16.33 -0.39
N LYS A 15 15.74 -15.26 -1.06
CA LYS A 15 16.56 -14.05 -1.27
C LYS A 15 16.70 -13.24 0.01
N VAL A 16 17.91 -13.25 0.58
CA VAL A 16 18.26 -12.49 1.80
C VAL A 16 18.83 -11.10 1.47
N THR A 17 19.65 -10.99 0.41
CA THR A 17 20.25 -9.73 -0.03
C THR A 17 20.21 -9.58 -1.55
N GLY A 18 20.14 -8.33 -1.97
CA GLY A 18 19.99 -7.88 -3.35
C GLY A 18 18.60 -8.14 -3.90
N ILE A 19 18.39 -7.67 -5.13
CA ILE A 19 17.13 -7.82 -5.85
C ILE A 19 17.24 -9.06 -6.76
N PRO A 20 16.28 -10.00 -6.75
CA PRO A 20 16.31 -11.20 -7.58
C PRO A 20 15.84 -10.91 -9.01
N TYR A 21 16.52 -9.99 -9.72
CA TYR A 21 16.09 -9.48 -11.02
C TYR A 21 15.76 -10.57 -12.03
N GLU A 22 16.63 -11.56 -12.21
CA GLU A 22 16.41 -12.64 -13.19
C GLU A 22 15.14 -13.45 -12.89
N ALA A 23 14.82 -13.69 -11.61
CA ALA A 23 13.66 -14.48 -11.22
C ALA A 23 12.35 -13.69 -11.35
N ILE A 24 12.35 -12.41 -10.95
CA ILE A 24 11.22 -11.52 -11.16
C ILE A 24 10.94 -11.36 -12.66
N ASP A 25 11.98 -11.11 -13.45
CA ASP A 25 11.87 -10.91 -14.89
C ASP A 25 11.38 -12.19 -15.60
N TYR A 26 11.87 -13.36 -15.18
CA TYR A 26 11.38 -14.64 -15.69
C TYR A 26 9.89 -14.82 -15.44
N LEU A 27 9.42 -14.59 -14.20
CA LEU A 27 8.00 -14.76 -13.86
C LEU A 27 7.11 -13.75 -14.58
N ARG A 28 7.53 -12.47 -14.67
CA ARG A 28 6.77 -11.41 -15.39
C ARG A 28 6.56 -11.68 -16.88
N HIS A 29 7.42 -12.48 -17.50
CA HIS A 29 7.31 -12.87 -18.91
C HIS A 29 6.74 -14.28 -19.09
N HIS A 30 6.47 -15.00 -17.99
CA HIS A 30 5.80 -16.29 -18.05
C HIS A 30 4.31 -16.08 -18.37
N GLU A 31 3.66 -17.08 -18.98
CA GLU A 31 2.20 -17.04 -19.14
C GLU A 31 1.52 -17.15 -17.77
N THR A 32 0.44 -16.41 -17.54
CA THR A 32 -0.32 -16.55 -16.30
C THR A 32 -0.87 -17.98 -16.18
N CYS A 33 -0.60 -18.65 -15.07
CA CYS A 33 -1.13 -19.96 -14.73
C CYS A 33 -1.56 -20.01 -13.27
N ASP A 34 -2.35 -21.02 -12.90
CA ASP A 34 -2.90 -21.18 -11.54
C ASP A 34 -1.80 -21.18 -10.48
N GLU A 35 -0.71 -21.94 -10.70
CA GLU A 35 0.41 -22.01 -9.75
C GLU A 35 1.05 -20.63 -9.50
N LEU A 36 1.17 -19.80 -10.54
CA LEU A 36 1.68 -18.44 -10.41
C LEU A 36 0.68 -17.55 -9.69
N ASN A 37 -0.59 -17.59 -10.09
CA ASN A 37 -1.63 -16.76 -9.48
C ASN A 37 -1.81 -17.07 -7.98
N GLU A 38 -1.85 -18.36 -7.61
CA GLU A 38 -1.88 -18.82 -6.22
C GLU A 38 -0.69 -18.28 -5.41
N LYS A 39 0.51 -18.27 -6.00
CA LYS A 39 1.70 -17.71 -5.36
C LYS A 39 1.60 -16.21 -5.11
N LEU A 40 1.06 -15.45 -6.08
CA LEU A 40 0.86 -14.01 -5.96
C LEU A 40 -0.19 -13.67 -4.89
N VAL A 41 -1.33 -14.36 -4.92
CA VAL A 41 -2.39 -14.26 -3.90
C VAL A 41 -1.84 -14.56 -2.51
N TYR A 42 -1.09 -15.67 -2.37
CA TYR A 42 -0.47 -16.04 -1.10
C TYR A 42 0.49 -14.96 -0.60
N ALA A 43 1.32 -14.40 -1.49
CA ALA A 43 2.32 -13.41 -1.13
C ALA A 43 1.70 -12.10 -0.63
N LEU A 44 0.68 -11.57 -1.32
CA LEU A 44 -0.03 -10.36 -0.90
C LEU A 44 -0.74 -10.58 0.44
N LYS A 45 -1.47 -11.69 0.58
CA LYS A 45 -2.20 -12.04 1.81
C LYS A 45 -1.29 -12.16 3.03
N ASN A 46 -0.03 -12.56 2.82
CA ASN A 46 0.93 -12.83 3.89
C ASN A 46 2.06 -11.80 3.93
N ALA A 47 1.93 -10.65 3.28
CA ALA A 47 3.05 -9.71 3.10
C ALA A 47 3.76 -9.33 4.40
N TYR A 48 3.01 -9.15 5.48
CA TYR A 48 3.52 -8.82 6.82
C TYR A 48 3.50 -10.01 7.80
N SER A 49 3.22 -11.23 7.33
CA SER A 49 3.14 -12.41 8.17
C SER A 49 4.54 -12.94 8.51
N GLY A 50 4.97 -12.73 9.75
CA GLY A 50 6.21 -13.34 10.25
C GLY A 50 6.21 -14.87 10.16
N LYS A 51 5.04 -15.53 10.23
CA LYS A 51 4.94 -16.99 10.03
C LYS A 51 5.30 -17.42 8.61
N ALA A 52 5.05 -16.56 7.61
CA ALA A 52 5.30 -16.87 6.21
C ALA A 52 6.69 -16.43 5.74
N TYR A 53 7.15 -15.25 6.17
CA TYR A 53 8.32 -14.60 5.59
C TYR A 53 9.43 -14.23 6.59
N TYR A 54 9.29 -14.56 7.88
CA TYR A 54 10.41 -14.41 8.81
C TYR A 54 11.44 -15.53 8.64
N SER A 55 12.70 -15.18 8.46
CA SER A 55 13.81 -16.12 8.42
C SER A 55 14.50 -16.19 9.78
N GLU A 56 14.28 -17.24 10.55
CA GLU A 56 14.96 -17.45 11.85
C GLU A 56 16.49 -17.48 11.72
N LYS A 57 17.00 -18.09 10.65
CA LYS A 57 18.44 -18.19 10.37
C LYS A 57 19.09 -16.82 10.22
N HIS A 58 18.41 -15.90 9.55
CA HIS A 58 18.92 -14.57 9.24
C HIS A 58 18.38 -13.48 10.18
N ARG A 59 17.36 -13.80 10.97
CA ARG A 59 16.63 -12.92 11.89
C ARG A 59 16.05 -11.68 11.21
N ILE A 60 15.50 -11.87 10.01
CA ILE A 60 14.92 -10.80 9.17
C ILE A 60 13.56 -11.19 8.60
N MET A 61 12.74 -10.20 8.27
CA MET A 61 11.63 -10.36 7.33
C MET A 61 12.20 -10.40 5.91
N LEU A 62 11.89 -11.45 5.16
CA LEU A 62 12.33 -11.59 3.78
C LEU A 62 11.51 -10.68 2.85
N PRO A 63 12.14 -10.01 1.88
CA PRO A 63 11.46 -9.09 0.96
C PRO A 63 10.67 -9.83 -0.15
N ALA A 64 10.47 -11.14 -0.04
CA ALA A 64 9.78 -11.94 -1.05
C ALA A 64 8.39 -11.40 -1.43
N PRO A 65 7.52 -10.94 -0.50
CA PRO A 65 6.22 -10.35 -0.84
C PRO A 65 6.33 -9.16 -1.78
N LEU A 66 7.32 -8.29 -1.57
CA LEU A 66 7.58 -7.14 -2.44
C LEU A 66 7.89 -7.60 -3.86
N TRP A 67 8.75 -8.60 -4.02
CA TRP A 67 9.10 -9.13 -5.33
C TRP A 67 7.92 -9.80 -6.05
N TYR A 68 7.06 -10.51 -5.32
CA TYR A 68 5.83 -11.03 -5.91
C TYR A 68 4.84 -9.93 -6.27
N ALA A 69 4.75 -8.84 -5.49
CA ALA A 69 3.94 -7.68 -5.87
C ALA A 69 4.46 -6.99 -7.14
N VAL A 70 5.77 -7.01 -7.39
CA VAL A 70 6.35 -6.57 -8.68
C VAL A 70 5.98 -7.54 -9.80
N VAL A 71 6.00 -8.86 -9.55
CA VAL A 71 5.55 -9.84 -10.55
C VAL A 71 4.06 -9.61 -10.90
N ALA A 72 3.22 -9.38 -9.90
CA ALA A 72 1.77 -9.22 -10.04
C ALA A 72 1.35 -8.10 -11.02
N GLU A 73 2.18 -7.09 -11.25
CA GLU A 73 1.92 -6.04 -12.26
C GLU A 73 1.66 -6.59 -13.68
N LYS A 74 2.17 -7.79 -14.00
CA LYS A 74 1.96 -8.47 -15.29
C LYS A 74 0.94 -9.60 -15.24
N HIS A 75 0.37 -9.86 -14.07
CA HIS A 75 -0.58 -10.94 -13.82
C HIS A 75 -1.79 -10.44 -13.02
N LEU A 76 -2.36 -9.30 -13.43
CA LEU A 76 -3.52 -8.72 -12.77
C LEU A 76 -4.74 -9.65 -12.89
N SER A 77 -5.39 -9.95 -11.77
CA SER A 77 -6.58 -10.79 -11.69
C SER A 77 -7.50 -10.34 -10.55
N GLU A 78 -8.78 -10.69 -10.61
CA GLU A 78 -9.74 -10.37 -9.54
C GLU A 78 -9.39 -11.06 -8.21
N GLU A 79 -8.67 -12.18 -8.26
CA GLU A 79 -8.22 -12.90 -7.06
C GLU A 79 -7.21 -12.09 -6.23
N LEU A 80 -6.57 -11.08 -6.81
CA LEU A 80 -5.66 -10.18 -6.11
C LEU A 80 -6.38 -9.08 -5.32
N PHE A 81 -7.66 -8.83 -5.58
CA PHE A 81 -8.39 -7.69 -5.00
C PHE A 81 -8.40 -7.71 -3.47
N GLU A 82 -8.92 -8.79 -2.89
CA GLU A 82 -9.05 -8.92 -1.44
C GLU A 82 -7.68 -9.02 -0.74
N PRO A 83 -6.74 -9.88 -1.19
CA PRO A 83 -5.39 -9.93 -0.61
C PRO A 83 -4.67 -8.58 -0.58
N LEU A 84 -4.81 -7.78 -1.63
CA LEU A 84 -4.20 -6.45 -1.69
C LEU A 84 -4.84 -5.48 -0.69
N LEU A 85 -6.18 -5.43 -0.63
CA LEU A 85 -6.88 -4.52 0.27
C LEU A 85 -6.68 -4.89 1.75
N GLU A 86 -6.75 -6.19 2.08
CA GLU A 86 -6.51 -6.68 3.43
C GLU A 86 -5.11 -6.32 3.95
N MET A 87 -4.12 -6.20 3.05
CA MET A 87 -2.77 -5.79 3.41
C MET A 87 -2.74 -4.42 4.11
N PHE A 88 -3.60 -3.49 3.70
CA PHE A 88 -3.72 -2.14 4.31
C PHE A 88 -4.43 -2.13 5.67
N THR A 89 -4.75 -3.30 6.22
CA THR A 89 -5.29 -3.46 7.57
C THR A 89 -4.24 -3.85 8.62
N THR A 90 -2.96 -3.91 8.23
CA THR A 90 -1.86 -4.17 9.16
C THR A 90 -1.26 -2.86 9.65
N GLU A 91 -1.10 -2.70 10.97
CA GLU A 91 -0.37 -1.56 11.54
C GLU A 91 1.14 -1.76 11.32
N GLU A 92 1.66 -1.15 10.26
CA GLU A 92 3.10 -1.06 9.98
C GLU A 92 3.43 0.38 9.58
N ASP A 93 4.67 0.80 9.84
CA ASP A 93 5.17 2.06 9.29
C ASP A 93 5.18 2.00 7.76
N TRP A 94 5.08 3.16 7.12
CA TRP A 94 5.20 3.24 5.67
C TRP A 94 6.52 2.61 5.19
N ASP A 95 6.41 1.70 4.24
CA ASP A 95 7.52 0.93 3.70
C ASP A 95 7.38 0.75 2.18
N VAL A 96 8.42 0.15 1.59
CA VAL A 96 8.51 -0.09 0.14
C VAL A 96 7.43 -1.05 -0.36
N MET A 97 6.93 -1.94 0.51
CA MET A 97 5.82 -2.82 0.18
C MET A 97 4.52 -2.04 0.02
N ASN A 98 4.24 -1.08 0.91
CA ASN A 98 3.10 -0.18 0.77
C ASN A 98 3.17 0.66 -0.52
N GLU A 99 4.35 1.20 -0.86
CA GLU A 99 4.53 1.92 -2.14
C GLU A 99 4.18 1.04 -3.36
N GLN A 100 4.70 -0.19 -3.39
CA GLN A 100 4.42 -1.12 -4.47
C GLN A 100 2.95 -1.54 -4.50
N ALA A 101 2.31 -1.66 -3.34
CA ALA A 101 0.89 -1.97 -3.26
C ALA A 101 0.02 -0.82 -3.76
N VAL A 102 0.35 0.44 -3.49
CA VAL A 102 -0.33 1.61 -4.08
C VAL A 102 -0.25 1.54 -5.61
N TYR A 103 0.91 1.18 -6.16
CA TYR A 103 1.06 0.99 -7.60
C TYR A 103 0.11 -0.09 -8.14
N LEU A 104 0.00 -1.23 -7.45
CA LEU A 104 -0.95 -2.30 -7.81
C LEU A 104 -2.41 -1.86 -7.70
N VAL A 105 -2.78 -1.06 -6.69
CA VAL A 105 -4.14 -0.50 -6.57
C VAL A 105 -4.49 0.27 -7.84
N GLY A 106 -3.62 1.18 -8.29
CA GLY A 106 -3.83 1.94 -9.52
C GLY A 106 -3.93 1.04 -10.75
N LEU A 107 -3.06 0.03 -10.89
CA LEU A 107 -3.11 -0.91 -12.01
C LEU A 107 -4.38 -1.75 -12.04
N LEU A 108 -4.82 -2.28 -10.90
CA LEU A 108 -6.06 -3.06 -10.81
C LEU A 108 -7.28 -2.19 -11.05
N ALA A 109 -7.29 -0.95 -10.56
CA ALA A 109 -8.36 0.01 -10.82
C ALA A 109 -8.44 0.36 -12.31
N LYS A 110 -7.29 0.52 -12.97
CA LYS A 110 -7.24 0.76 -14.42
C LYS A 110 -7.72 -0.45 -15.23
N ALA A 111 -7.35 -1.66 -14.83
CA ALA A 111 -7.72 -2.90 -15.52
C ALA A 111 -9.18 -3.33 -15.27
N PHE A 112 -9.70 -3.06 -14.08
CA PHE A 112 -11.02 -3.49 -13.62
C PHE A 112 -11.81 -2.33 -12.95
N PRO A 113 -12.07 -1.22 -13.67
CA PRO A 113 -12.56 0.04 -13.08
C PRO A 113 -13.93 -0.03 -12.40
N GLY A 114 -14.76 -1.01 -12.74
CA GLY A 114 -15.99 -1.30 -12.00
C GLY A 114 -15.76 -2.29 -10.86
N ALA A 115 -15.34 -3.52 -11.21
CA ALA A 115 -15.26 -4.63 -10.26
C ALA A 115 -14.32 -4.37 -9.08
N PHE A 116 -13.12 -3.82 -9.34
CA PHE A 116 -12.18 -3.51 -8.27
C PHE A 116 -12.61 -2.30 -7.46
N LEU A 117 -13.12 -1.26 -8.12
CA LEU A 117 -13.53 -0.05 -7.42
C LEU A 117 -14.70 -0.30 -6.46
N GLU A 118 -15.66 -1.16 -6.82
CA GLU A 118 -16.72 -1.58 -5.90
C GLU A 118 -16.18 -2.23 -4.62
N LYS A 119 -15.13 -3.07 -4.76
CA LYS A 119 -14.43 -3.66 -3.61
C LYS A 119 -13.70 -2.61 -2.79
N VAL A 120 -13.04 -1.65 -3.42
CA VAL A 120 -12.37 -0.52 -2.75
C VAL A 120 -13.37 0.33 -1.97
N LEU A 121 -14.47 0.74 -2.58
CA LEU A 121 -15.47 1.59 -1.92
C LEU A 121 -16.09 0.88 -0.71
N PHE A 122 -16.41 -0.41 -0.85
CA PHE A 122 -16.86 -1.24 0.28
C PHE A 122 -15.80 -1.32 1.39
N PHE A 123 -14.54 -1.50 1.02
CA PHE A 123 -13.43 -1.57 1.98
C PHE A 123 -13.24 -0.24 2.73
N ILE A 124 -13.32 0.91 2.05
CA ILE A 124 -13.24 2.23 2.68
C ILE A 124 -14.40 2.41 3.67
N GLU A 125 -15.64 2.13 3.26
CA GLU A 125 -16.83 2.23 4.12
C GLU A 125 -16.70 1.36 5.37
N GLU A 126 -16.25 0.11 5.22
CA GLU A 126 -16.07 -0.80 6.35
C GLU A 126 -15.00 -0.31 7.32
N ASN A 127 -13.91 0.27 6.82
CA ASN A 127 -12.88 0.83 7.69
C ASN A 127 -13.33 2.12 8.38
N ILE A 128 -14.07 3.00 7.70
CA ILE A 128 -14.71 4.16 8.32
C ILE A 128 -15.67 3.67 9.41
N ARG A 129 -16.58 2.74 9.10
CA ARG A 129 -17.58 2.21 10.05
C ARG A 129 -16.94 1.59 11.29
N LYS A 130 -15.79 0.93 11.14
CA LYS A 130 -15.04 0.31 12.25
C LYS A 130 -14.10 1.28 12.96
N GLU A 131 -14.02 2.54 12.53
CA GLU A 131 -13.05 3.54 13.02
C GLU A 131 -11.61 3.02 12.95
N ASN A 132 -11.30 2.27 11.89
CA ASN A 132 -10.00 1.64 11.76
C ASN A 132 -8.93 2.71 11.47
N LYS A 133 -7.77 2.57 12.11
CA LYS A 133 -6.63 3.50 11.98
C LYS A 133 -5.51 2.97 11.09
N THR A 134 -5.69 1.77 10.55
CA THR A 134 -4.76 1.16 9.60
C THR A 134 -4.77 1.93 8.28
N PRO A 135 -3.68 1.90 7.50
CA PRO A 135 -3.47 2.85 6.40
C PRO A 135 -4.27 2.51 5.12
N TYR A 136 -5.59 2.40 5.22
CA TYR A 136 -6.46 2.24 4.05
C TYR A 136 -6.45 3.46 3.12
N ILE A 137 -5.81 4.57 3.51
CA ILE A 137 -5.54 5.73 2.65
C ILE A 137 -4.94 5.33 1.28
N PHE A 138 -4.14 4.27 1.23
CA PHE A 138 -3.50 3.78 0.02
C PHE A 138 -4.50 3.31 -1.05
N CYS A 139 -5.70 2.88 -0.65
CA CYS A 139 -6.70 2.45 -1.62
C CYS A 139 -7.41 3.62 -2.33
N PHE A 140 -7.27 4.87 -1.85
CA PHE A 140 -7.86 6.05 -2.50
C PHE A 140 -7.30 6.28 -3.90
N GLU A 141 -6.12 5.73 -4.18
CA GLU A 141 -5.51 5.70 -5.50
C GLU A 141 -6.44 5.14 -6.59
N ALA A 142 -7.30 4.18 -6.24
CA ALA A 142 -8.25 3.60 -7.19
C ALA A 142 -9.30 4.61 -7.69
N LEU A 143 -9.56 5.68 -6.94
CA LEU A 143 -10.58 6.68 -7.28
C LEU A 143 -10.21 7.48 -8.54
N TYR A 144 -8.94 7.50 -8.95
CA TYR A 144 -8.52 8.07 -10.24
C TYR A 144 -9.19 7.40 -11.45
N TYR A 145 -9.66 6.16 -11.28
CA TYR A 145 -10.34 5.39 -12.31
C TYR A 145 -11.86 5.25 -12.07
N ALA A 146 -12.42 6.07 -11.17
CA ALA A 146 -13.84 6.08 -10.89
C ALA A 146 -14.68 6.52 -12.09
N GLN A 147 -15.72 5.75 -12.36
CA GLN A 147 -16.76 6.04 -13.36
C GLN A 147 -17.92 6.83 -12.73
N ASP A 148 -18.73 7.50 -13.55
CA ASP A 148 -19.80 8.40 -13.10
C ASP A 148 -20.77 7.79 -12.07
N ASN A 149 -21.12 6.53 -12.23
CA ASN A 149 -22.03 5.80 -11.33
C ASN A 149 -21.50 5.62 -9.90
N HIS A 150 -20.19 5.84 -9.67
CA HIS A 150 -19.59 5.70 -8.35
C HIS A 150 -19.63 7.00 -7.54
N PHE A 151 -19.83 8.16 -8.16
CA PHE A 151 -19.59 9.46 -7.51
C PHE A 151 -20.59 9.81 -6.41
N GLU A 152 -21.85 9.38 -6.55
CA GLU A 152 -22.83 9.52 -5.46
C GLU A 152 -22.32 8.86 -4.16
N ARG A 153 -21.78 7.64 -4.29
CA ARG A 153 -21.23 6.88 -3.15
C ARG A 153 -19.93 7.48 -2.62
N ILE A 154 -19.04 7.91 -3.51
CA ILE A 154 -17.77 8.60 -3.17
C ILE A 154 -18.04 9.89 -2.38
N HIS A 155 -18.97 10.73 -2.84
CA HIS A 155 -19.31 11.97 -2.16
C HIS A 155 -19.96 11.72 -0.79
N ALA A 156 -20.78 10.68 -0.66
CA ALA A 156 -21.41 10.30 0.61
C ALA A 156 -20.40 9.88 1.70
N MET A 157 -19.16 9.51 1.34
CA MET A 157 -18.09 9.21 2.32
C MET A 157 -17.65 10.47 3.07
N LEU A 158 -17.64 11.64 2.41
CA LEU A 158 -17.23 12.92 3.01
C LEU A 158 -18.19 13.41 4.12
N ASP A 159 -19.42 12.88 4.13
CA ASP A 159 -20.41 13.19 5.16
C ASP A 159 -20.15 12.47 6.47
N LYS A 160 -19.39 11.37 6.46
CA LYS A 160 -19.11 10.57 7.65
C LYS A 160 -18.23 11.35 8.64
N GLU A 161 -18.62 11.40 9.90
CA GLU A 161 -17.91 12.17 10.94
C GLU A 161 -16.57 11.51 11.34
N ASN A 162 -16.50 10.19 11.25
CA ASN A 162 -15.36 9.37 11.63
C ASN A 162 -14.45 9.03 10.43
N PHE A 163 -14.54 9.78 9.34
CA PHE A 163 -13.69 9.57 8.19
C PHE A 163 -12.27 10.09 8.45
N HIS A 164 -11.28 9.20 8.39
CA HIS A 164 -9.87 9.55 8.49
C HIS A 164 -9.28 9.87 7.11
N TRP A 165 -8.21 10.68 7.08
CA TRP A 165 -7.51 11.09 5.85
C TRP A 165 -8.34 11.87 4.83
N VAL A 166 -9.34 12.63 5.31
CA VAL A 166 -10.20 13.48 4.45
C VAL A 166 -9.38 14.37 3.52
N ASP A 167 -8.28 14.95 3.99
CA ASP A 167 -7.40 15.81 3.17
C ASP A 167 -6.87 15.08 1.93
N HIS A 168 -6.45 13.81 2.08
CA HIS A 168 -5.96 13.02 0.95
C HIS A 168 -7.09 12.60 0.02
N TYR A 169 -8.26 12.29 0.57
CA TYR A 169 -9.44 11.98 -0.22
C TYR A 169 -9.88 13.19 -1.06
N VAL A 170 -9.93 14.38 -0.44
CA VAL A 170 -10.22 15.66 -1.10
C VAL A 170 -9.22 15.93 -2.21
N ARG A 171 -7.91 15.71 -1.97
CA ARG A 171 -6.89 15.87 -3.01
C ARG A 171 -7.16 15.01 -4.24
N VAL A 172 -7.40 13.71 -4.05
CA VAL A 172 -7.67 12.80 -5.18
C VAL A 172 -8.93 13.22 -5.93
N LEU A 173 -10.02 13.56 -5.24
CA LEU A 173 -11.24 14.02 -5.92
C LEU A 173 -11.06 15.39 -6.60
N GLY A 174 -10.22 16.25 -6.03
CA GLY A 174 -9.83 17.54 -6.57
C GLY A 174 -9.14 17.40 -7.92
N ASP A 175 -8.20 16.47 -8.04
CA ASP A 175 -7.47 16.17 -9.26
C ASP A 175 -8.37 15.69 -10.42
N LEU A 176 -9.55 15.15 -10.10
CA LEU A 176 -10.54 14.70 -11.07
C LEU A 176 -11.35 15.83 -11.71
N MET A 177 -11.32 17.05 -11.13
CA MET A 177 -11.89 18.26 -11.72
C MET A 177 -13.37 18.14 -12.13
N ARG A 178 -14.17 17.42 -11.35
CA ARG A 178 -15.60 17.22 -11.64
C ARG A 178 -16.48 18.32 -11.07
N GLN A 179 -17.52 18.68 -11.83
CA GLN A 179 -18.49 19.70 -11.39
C GLN A 179 -19.30 19.26 -10.16
N ASP A 180 -19.72 18.00 -10.09
CA ASP A 180 -20.47 17.49 -8.93
C ASP A 180 -19.59 17.44 -7.67
N THR A 181 -18.31 17.11 -7.80
CA THR A 181 -17.31 17.24 -6.73
C THR A 181 -17.14 18.69 -6.27
N LEU A 182 -17.11 19.66 -7.19
CA LEU A 182 -17.07 21.09 -6.83
C LEU A 182 -18.24 21.47 -5.93
N GLU A 183 -19.46 21.09 -6.32
CA GLU A 183 -20.66 21.38 -5.52
C GLU A 183 -20.56 20.71 -4.14
N LYS A 184 -20.08 19.45 -4.08
CA LYS A 184 -19.88 18.76 -2.81
C LYS A 184 -18.83 19.46 -1.93
N PHE A 185 -17.73 19.92 -2.49
CA PHE A 185 -16.69 20.63 -1.75
C PHE A 185 -17.22 21.94 -1.15
N LYS A 186 -18.00 22.71 -1.91
CA LYS A 186 -18.65 23.93 -1.40
C LYS A 186 -19.63 23.62 -0.28
N GLU A 187 -20.42 22.55 -0.42
CA GLU A 187 -21.38 22.11 0.59
C GLU A 187 -20.70 21.77 1.92
N ILE A 188 -19.60 21.01 1.90
CA ILE A 188 -18.95 20.53 3.12
C ILE A 188 -17.92 21.50 3.71
N LEU A 189 -17.45 22.50 2.95
CA LEU A 189 -16.43 23.47 3.41
C LEU A 189 -16.72 24.05 4.81
N PRO A 190 -17.94 24.50 5.14
CA PRO A 190 -18.24 25.04 6.48
C PRO A 190 -18.04 24.03 7.62
N LYS A 191 -18.20 22.72 7.37
CA LYS A 191 -17.98 21.65 8.37
C LYS A 191 -16.52 21.57 8.84
N PHE A 192 -15.59 22.06 8.01
CA PHE A 192 -14.15 21.99 8.25
C PHE A 192 -13.53 23.35 8.63
N GLU A 193 -14.34 24.38 8.90
CA GLU A 193 -13.84 25.71 9.27
C GLU A 193 -12.85 25.62 10.46
N GLY A 194 -11.71 26.29 10.32
CA GLY A 194 -10.62 26.24 11.30
C GLY A 194 -9.75 24.97 11.27
N LYS A 195 -9.97 24.04 10.34
CA LYS A 195 -9.14 22.84 10.13
C LYS A 195 -8.33 22.93 8.84
N HIS A 196 -7.25 22.15 8.76
CA HIS A 196 -6.42 22.02 7.56
C HIS A 196 -7.25 21.63 6.31
N THR A 197 -8.22 20.72 6.47
CA THR A 197 -9.13 20.28 5.40
C THR A 197 -9.87 21.43 4.71
N ALA A 198 -10.23 22.51 5.42
CA ALA A 198 -10.89 23.65 4.78
C ALA A 198 -9.96 24.41 3.83
N ILE A 199 -8.65 24.43 4.11
CA ILE A 199 -7.65 25.04 3.21
C ILE A 199 -7.57 24.23 1.92
N GLU A 200 -7.47 22.90 2.03
CA GLU A 200 -7.46 22.00 0.88
C GLU A 200 -8.74 22.12 0.05
N LEU A 201 -9.91 22.09 0.69
CA LEU A 201 -11.19 22.28 0.01
C LEU A 201 -11.27 23.63 -0.71
N GLN A 202 -10.90 24.73 -0.05
CA GLN A 202 -10.92 26.06 -0.65
C GLN A 202 -9.97 26.16 -1.84
N TYR A 203 -8.78 25.55 -1.75
CA TYR A 203 -7.83 25.50 -2.85
C TYR A 203 -8.45 24.83 -4.09
N TYR A 204 -9.02 23.64 -3.95
CA TYR A 204 -9.66 22.95 -5.09
C TYR A 204 -10.91 23.67 -5.60
N ILE A 205 -11.69 24.31 -4.73
CA ILE A 205 -12.81 25.17 -5.15
C ILE A 205 -12.29 26.32 -6.02
N ASP A 206 -11.24 27.01 -5.59
CA ASP A 206 -10.67 28.13 -6.33
C ASP A 206 -10.04 27.69 -7.66
N VAL A 207 -9.41 26.51 -7.69
CA VAL A 207 -8.94 25.86 -8.93
C VAL A 207 -10.10 25.58 -9.89
N MET A 208 -11.16 24.91 -9.43
CA MET A 208 -12.29 24.52 -10.27
C MET A 208 -13.16 25.72 -10.71
N GLU A 209 -13.16 26.82 -9.96
CA GLU A 209 -13.78 28.09 -10.35
C GLU A 209 -12.89 28.96 -11.25
N GLY A 210 -11.67 28.51 -11.56
CA GLY A 210 -10.74 29.20 -12.45
C GLY A 210 -10.05 30.43 -11.83
N LYS A 211 -10.05 30.56 -10.50
CA LYS A 211 -9.29 31.60 -9.79
C LYS A 211 -7.79 31.27 -9.72
N ILE A 212 -7.46 29.98 -9.72
CA ILE A 212 -6.09 29.46 -9.81
C ILE A 212 -5.91 28.84 -11.19
N THR A 213 -4.94 29.33 -11.95
CA THR A 213 -4.80 29.02 -13.39
C THR A 213 -3.55 28.22 -13.74
N ASP A 214 -2.60 28.13 -12.83
CA ASP A 214 -1.35 27.35 -12.93
C ASP A 214 -1.47 25.95 -12.30
N PHE A 215 -2.69 25.52 -11.99
CA PHE A 215 -2.96 24.19 -11.44
C PHE A 215 -2.50 23.09 -12.40
N GLN A 216 -1.68 22.18 -11.88
CA GLN A 216 -1.31 20.94 -12.55
C GLN A 216 -2.04 19.81 -11.85
N LYS A 217 -2.95 19.17 -12.58
CA LYS A 217 -3.68 18.03 -12.03
C LYS A 217 -2.72 16.91 -11.63
N GLY A 218 -2.97 16.32 -10.47
CA GLY A 218 -2.41 15.04 -10.10
C GLY A 218 -2.85 13.95 -11.08
N VAL A 219 -2.06 12.89 -11.12
CA VAL A 219 -2.40 11.64 -11.79
C VAL A 219 -2.14 10.51 -10.82
N ALA A 220 -2.76 9.36 -11.08
CA ALA A 220 -2.46 8.15 -10.34
C ALA A 220 -0.94 7.89 -10.33
N PHE A 221 -0.38 7.54 -9.18
CA PHE A 221 0.98 7.09 -8.95
C PHE A 221 1.41 6.02 -9.95
N CYS A 222 0.49 5.13 -10.36
CA CYS A 222 0.82 4.12 -11.36
C CYS A 222 1.11 4.66 -12.76
N GLU A 223 0.69 5.89 -13.07
CA GLU A 223 1.01 6.61 -14.30
C GLU A 223 2.31 7.44 -14.16
N MET A 224 2.79 7.69 -12.94
CA MET A 224 4.00 8.48 -12.67
C MET A 224 5.27 7.63 -12.62
N ARG A 225 5.16 6.37 -12.16
CA ARG A 225 6.32 5.49 -12.02
C ARG A 225 6.89 5.10 -13.38
N ASP A 226 8.21 4.95 -13.45
CA ASP A 226 8.88 4.41 -14.64
C ASP A 226 8.21 3.08 -15.08
N PRO A 227 7.77 2.96 -16.35
CA PRO A 227 7.22 1.72 -16.88
C PRO A 227 8.20 0.54 -16.79
N ASP A 228 9.51 0.80 -16.83
CA ASP A 228 10.53 -0.19 -16.51
C ASP A 228 10.69 -0.30 -15.00
N TRP A 229 10.06 -1.34 -14.45
CA TRP A 229 10.14 -1.67 -13.03
C TRP A 229 11.60 -1.79 -12.52
N LYS A 230 12.55 -2.20 -13.37
CA LYS A 230 13.96 -2.35 -12.94
C LYS A 230 14.56 -1.00 -12.57
N ASN A 231 14.28 0.05 -13.35
CA ASN A 231 14.78 1.41 -13.07
C ASN A 231 14.27 1.94 -11.72
N HIS A 232 13.01 1.63 -11.38
CA HIS A 232 12.44 2.05 -10.10
C HIS A 232 13.23 1.46 -8.91
N TYR A 233 13.52 0.16 -8.95
CA TYR A 233 14.20 -0.52 -7.84
C TYR A 233 15.73 -0.45 -7.87
N GLN A 234 16.34 -0.15 -9.03
CA GLN A 234 17.79 -0.02 -9.14
C GLN A 234 18.33 1.08 -8.22
N HIS A 235 17.61 2.19 -8.08
CA HIS A 235 17.96 3.26 -7.14
C HIS A 235 17.88 2.83 -5.66
N MET A 236 17.18 1.72 -5.38
CA MET A 236 16.98 1.17 -4.04
C MET A 236 17.90 -0.03 -3.75
N GLU A 237 18.80 -0.40 -4.67
CA GLU A 237 19.67 -1.57 -4.50
C GLU A 237 20.45 -1.56 -3.19
N GLN A 238 20.92 -0.39 -2.75
CA GLN A 238 21.66 -0.25 -1.49
C GLN A 238 20.82 -0.66 -0.28
N MET A 239 19.50 -0.40 -0.30
CA MET A 239 18.58 -0.81 0.76
C MET A 239 18.51 -2.33 0.89
N PHE A 240 18.60 -3.05 -0.23
CA PHE A 240 18.58 -4.51 -0.27
C PHE A 240 19.98 -5.14 -0.20
N ALA A 241 21.06 -4.36 -0.31
CA ALA A 241 22.42 -4.86 -0.40
C ALA A 241 22.94 -5.49 0.91
N THR A 242 22.37 -5.10 2.05
CA THR A 242 22.76 -5.64 3.36
C THR A 242 21.60 -6.40 4.01
N SER A 243 21.91 -7.45 4.77
CA SER A 243 20.92 -8.19 5.54
C SER A 243 20.50 -7.48 6.83
N GLN A 244 20.74 -6.16 6.93
CA GLN A 244 20.29 -5.35 8.05
C GLN A 244 18.91 -4.81 7.69
N SER A 245 17.86 -5.45 8.20
CA SER A 245 16.49 -4.97 8.03
C SER A 245 16.37 -3.51 8.49
N PRO A 246 15.69 -2.63 7.72
CA PRO A 246 15.19 -1.36 8.25
C PRO A 246 14.14 -1.60 9.35
N ILE A 247 13.44 -2.73 9.27
CA ILE A 247 12.49 -3.20 10.26
C ILE A 247 13.27 -3.97 11.35
N GLN A 248 13.85 -3.24 12.29
CA GLN A 248 13.99 -3.83 13.62
C GLN A 248 12.57 -3.94 14.17
N GLN A 249 11.97 -5.12 14.05
CA GLN A 249 10.93 -5.47 15.01
C GLN A 249 11.60 -5.35 16.37
N GLU A 250 11.35 -4.25 17.08
CA GLU A 250 11.41 -4.27 18.53
C GLU A 250 10.47 -5.41 18.91
N VAL A 251 11.06 -6.58 19.20
CA VAL A 251 10.35 -7.62 19.91
C VAL A 251 9.77 -6.89 21.11
N LYS A 252 8.43 -6.70 21.14
CA LYS A 252 7.73 -6.09 22.28
C LYS A 252 7.86 -7.06 23.45
N VAL A 253 9.06 -7.09 24.05
CA VAL A 253 9.36 -7.89 25.22
C VAL A 253 8.66 -7.22 26.37
N ASN A 254 7.70 -7.90 26.99
CA ASN A 254 7.03 -7.35 28.15
C ASN A 254 8.08 -7.11 29.26
N ARG A 255 7.95 -6.00 30.00
CA ARG A 255 8.88 -5.62 31.08
C ARG A 255 9.14 -6.76 32.09
N ASN A 256 8.18 -7.67 32.26
CA ASN A 256 8.28 -8.80 33.19
C ASN A 256 8.77 -10.13 32.56
N ASP A 257 8.89 -10.22 31.24
CA ASP A 257 9.33 -11.44 30.54
C ASP A 257 10.82 -11.68 30.74
N ALA A 258 11.26 -12.92 30.44
CA ALA A 258 12.68 -13.26 30.43
C ALA A 258 13.42 -12.40 29.39
N CYS A 259 14.56 -11.84 29.81
CA CYS A 259 15.33 -10.93 28.98
C CYS A 259 15.96 -11.69 27.79
N PRO A 260 15.79 -11.19 26.54
CA PRO A 260 16.24 -11.90 25.33
C PRO A 260 17.76 -12.01 25.21
N CYS A 261 18.54 -11.34 26.07
CA CYS A 261 20.00 -11.47 26.12
C CYS A 261 20.50 -12.75 26.81
N GLY A 262 19.60 -13.63 27.26
CA GLY A 262 19.95 -14.91 27.87
C GLY A 262 20.45 -14.80 29.31
N SER A 263 20.27 -13.66 29.98
CA SER A 263 20.76 -13.42 31.35
C SER A 263 19.97 -14.15 32.45
N GLY A 264 18.83 -14.75 32.11
CA GLY A 264 17.89 -15.35 33.08
C GLY A 264 17.12 -14.35 33.95
N LYS A 265 17.32 -13.04 33.74
CA LYS A 265 16.63 -11.96 34.49
C LYS A 265 15.39 -11.47 33.73
N LYS A 266 14.44 -10.83 34.43
CA LYS A 266 13.33 -10.10 33.80
C LYS A 266 13.84 -8.92 32.98
N TYR A 267 13.23 -8.63 31.83
CA TYR A 267 13.67 -7.58 30.90
C TYR A 267 13.86 -6.21 31.57
N LYS A 268 12.94 -5.81 32.45
CA LYS A 268 13.01 -4.55 33.22
C LYS A 268 14.24 -4.42 34.13
N ASN A 269 14.83 -5.54 34.56
CA ASN A 269 15.96 -5.59 35.47
C ASN A 269 17.28 -5.95 34.75
N CYS A 270 17.29 -5.88 33.42
CA CYS A 270 18.46 -6.24 32.62
C CYS A 270 18.68 -5.22 31.49
N CYS A 271 18.31 -5.55 30.26
CA CYS A 271 18.57 -4.68 29.11
C CYS A 271 17.81 -3.36 29.16
N LEU A 272 16.65 -3.29 29.83
CA LEU A 272 15.90 -2.02 29.96
C LEU A 272 16.61 -1.00 30.87
N GLN A 273 17.37 -1.44 31.87
CA GLN A 273 18.18 -0.54 32.71
C GLN A 273 19.46 -0.05 32.03
N LYS A 274 19.87 -0.68 30.93
CA LYS A 274 21.05 -0.25 30.16
C LYS A 274 20.74 0.82 29.12
N LEU A 275 19.46 1.10 28.91
CA LEU A 275 18.94 2.12 27.97
C LEU A 275 18.60 3.44 28.68
N SER A 276 18.89 3.54 29.99
CA SER A 276 18.72 4.73 30.84
C SER A 276 20.04 5.28 31.31
#